data_AF-A0A5R8NMD5-F1
#
_entry.id   AF-A0A5R8NMD5-F1
#
_cell.length_a   1.000
_cell.length_b   1.000
_cell.length_c   1.000
_cell.angle_alpha   90.00
_cell.angle_beta   90.00
_cell.angle_gamma   90.00
#
_symmetry.space_group_name_H-M   'P 1'
#
loop_
_entity.id
_entity.type
_entity.pdbx_description
1 polymer ?
#
loop_
_entity_poly.entity_id
_entity_poly.type
_entity_poly.pdbx_seq_one_letter_code
_entity_poly.pdbx_strand_id
1 'polypeptide(L)'
;MGRDAEVFFQHATYVDTLVTAIETFIRPLSSDDREELYADCRDWYRRYGISARAQPDSWPAFVDYFAEACATQLRPSVHSDLLKSQVLRPDSWLPSTLPDFAVRSLLHHRAAELFDVHPSPVDTAAFRVYATAVRASMLVAPRAVKYLPGARLAAKNDQTYMDTTATAPADARSSDHAPGDRAP
;
A
#
# COMPACT_ATOMS: atom_id res chain seq x y z
N MET A 1 16.77 0.56 -19.97
CA MET A 1 15.61 0.73 -19.07
C MET A 1 16.07 1.67 -17.96
N GLY A 2 15.51 2.88 -17.89
CA GLY A 2 16.06 3.99 -17.09
C GLY A 2 15.66 3.94 -15.61
N ARG A 3 16.36 4.73 -14.77
CA ARG A 3 16.13 4.90 -13.32
C ARG A 3 14.65 5.05 -12.91
N ASP A 4 13.82 5.59 -13.79
CA ASP A 4 12.38 5.79 -13.57
C ASP A 4 11.63 4.47 -13.31
N ALA A 5 12.03 3.37 -13.95
CA ALA A 5 11.37 2.06 -13.78
C ALA A 5 11.69 1.41 -12.44
N GLU A 6 12.92 1.58 -11.94
CA GLU A 6 13.38 1.05 -10.66
C GLU A 6 12.75 1.81 -9.49
N VAL A 7 12.66 3.14 -9.59
CA VAL A 7 11.97 3.98 -8.60
C VAL A 7 10.49 3.62 -8.51
N PHE A 8 9.82 3.36 -9.64
CA PHE A 8 8.41 2.99 -9.61
C PHE A 8 8.18 1.60 -8.99
N PHE A 9 9.05 0.62 -9.24
CA PHE A 9 8.89 -0.73 -8.69
C PHE A 9 8.84 -0.74 -7.15
N GLN A 10 9.66 0.08 -6.47
CA GLN A 10 9.58 0.21 -5.01
C GLN A 10 8.20 0.72 -4.55
N HIS A 11 7.59 1.66 -5.27
CA HIS A 11 6.26 2.17 -4.92
C HIS A 11 5.16 1.16 -5.25
N ALA A 12 5.38 0.33 -6.28
CA ALA A 12 4.48 -0.76 -6.61
C ALA A 12 4.42 -1.80 -5.48
N THR A 13 5.53 -2.11 -4.79
CA THR A 13 5.50 -3.04 -3.65
C THR A 13 4.68 -2.50 -2.48
N TYR A 14 4.62 -1.18 -2.27
CA TYR A 14 3.75 -0.57 -1.25
C TYR A 14 2.27 -0.70 -1.60
N VAL A 15 1.90 -0.54 -2.88
CA VAL A 15 0.52 -0.75 -3.34
C VAL A 15 0.11 -2.21 -3.14
N ASP A 16 0.95 -3.14 -3.60
CA ASP A 16 0.70 -4.58 -3.46
C ASP A 16 0.56 -4.99 -1.97
N THR A 17 1.46 -4.49 -1.11
CA THR A 17 1.41 -4.74 0.34
C THR A 17 0.14 -4.15 0.97
N LEU A 18 -0.28 -2.95 0.55
CA LEU A 18 -1.49 -2.31 1.06
C LEU A 18 -2.74 -3.10 0.69
N VAL A 19 -2.87 -3.49 -0.58
CA VAL A 19 -3.99 -4.30 -1.07
C VAL A 19 -4.03 -5.64 -0.33
N THR A 20 -2.89 -6.33 -0.25
CA THR A 20 -2.74 -7.59 0.49
C THR A 20 -3.15 -7.44 1.95
N ALA A 21 -2.72 -6.38 2.62
CA ALA A 21 -3.05 -6.14 4.03
C ALA A 21 -4.57 -5.89 4.22
N ILE A 22 -5.21 -5.12 3.33
CA ILE A 22 -6.65 -4.86 3.39
C ILE A 22 -7.44 -6.15 3.18
N GLU A 23 -7.13 -6.91 2.13
CA GLU A 23 -7.83 -8.17 1.82
C GLU A 23 -7.63 -9.23 2.91
N THR A 24 -6.44 -9.26 3.51
CA THR A 24 -6.10 -10.21 4.57
C THR A 24 -6.72 -9.83 5.91
N PHE A 25 -6.60 -8.58 6.36
CA PHE A 25 -6.87 -8.20 7.74
C PHE A 25 -8.08 -7.29 7.94
N ILE A 26 -8.68 -6.78 6.86
CA ILE A 26 -9.81 -5.85 6.94
C ILE A 26 -11.03 -6.44 6.25
N ARG A 27 -11.02 -6.55 4.92
CA ARG A 27 -12.16 -7.01 4.12
C ARG A 27 -11.72 -7.41 2.71
N PRO A 28 -12.45 -8.31 2.02
CA PRO A 28 -12.30 -8.50 0.58
C PRO A 28 -12.58 -7.20 -0.18
N LEU A 29 -11.83 -6.96 -1.26
CA LEU A 29 -12.05 -5.84 -2.18
C LEU A 29 -12.78 -6.32 -3.44
N SER A 30 -13.70 -5.52 -3.95
CA SER A 30 -14.29 -5.69 -5.28
C SER A 30 -13.30 -5.24 -6.38
N SER A 31 -13.64 -5.45 -7.66
CA SER A 31 -12.87 -4.85 -8.77
C SER A 31 -12.77 -3.34 -8.62
N ASP A 32 -13.91 -2.72 -8.31
CA ASP A 32 -14.06 -1.27 -8.27
C ASP A 32 -13.32 -0.68 -7.06
N ASP A 33 -13.36 -1.37 -5.92
CA ASP A 33 -12.59 -1.01 -4.73
C ASP A 33 -11.08 -0.98 -5.00
N ARG A 34 -10.59 -1.95 -5.79
CA ARG A 34 -9.16 -2.02 -6.15
C ARG A 34 -8.78 -0.92 -7.14
N GLU A 35 -9.65 -0.63 -8.10
CA GLU A 35 -9.45 0.46 -9.06
C GLU A 35 -9.42 1.82 -8.34
N GLU A 36 -10.36 2.08 -7.44
CA GLU A 36 -10.41 3.31 -6.64
C GLU A 36 -9.18 3.44 -5.73
N LEU A 37 -8.86 2.39 -4.97
CA LEU A 37 -7.68 2.38 -4.10
C LEU A 37 -6.38 2.59 -4.88
N TYR A 38 -6.28 2.01 -6.07
CA TYR A 38 -5.12 2.22 -6.93
C TYR A 38 -5.05 3.66 -7.44
N ALA A 39 -6.16 4.23 -7.89
CA ALA A 39 -6.24 5.63 -8.30
C ALA A 39 -5.80 6.59 -7.17
N ASP A 40 -6.24 6.35 -5.94
CA ASP A 40 -5.81 7.10 -4.76
C ASP A 40 -4.29 6.99 -4.54
N CYS A 41 -3.72 5.78 -4.65
CA CYS A 41 -2.28 5.58 -4.55
C CYS A 41 -1.52 6.36 -5.63
N ARG A 42 -2.02 6.38 -6.87
CA ARG A 42 -1.42 7.15 -7.97
C ARG A 42 -1.42 8.63 -7.67
N ASP A 43 -2.54 9.15 -7.16
CA ASP A 43 -2.70 10.55 -6.80
C ASP A 43 -1.74 10.95 -5.66
N TRP A 44 -1.60 10.10 -4.64
CA TRP A 44 -0.61 10.30 -3.58
C TRP A 44 0.82 10.31 -4.13
N TYR A 45 1.18 9.36 -4.99
CA TYR A 45 2.52 9.29 -5.56
C TYR A 45 2.86 10.50 -6.44
N ARG A 46 1.89 11.00 -7.22
CA ARG A 46 2.04 12.23 -7.99
C ARG A 46 2.37 13.43 -7.10
N ARG A 47 1.73 13.55 -5.92
CA ARG A 47 2.00 14.62 -4.95
C ARG A 47 3.41 14.55 -4.36
N TYR A 48 4.00 13.36 -4.28
CA TYR A 48 5.38 13.16 -3.81
C TYR A 48 6.44 13.21 -4.92
N GLY A 49 6.05 13.57 -6.15
CA GLY A 49 6.99 13.74 -7.27
C GLY A 49 7.48 12.42 -7.88
N ILE A 50 6.81 11.30 -7.62
CA ILE A 50 7.10 10.03 -8.28
C ILE A 50 6.59 10.13 -9.73
N SER A 51 7.49 9.89 -10.68
CA SER A 51 7.20 10.03 -12.11
C SER A 51 6.05 9.11 -12.54
N ALA A 52 5.03 9.70 -13.16
CA ALA A 52 3.91 8.97 -13.75
C ALA A 52 4.31 8.18 -15.02
N ARG A 53 5.51 8.40 -15.58
CA ARG A 53 5.91 7.82 -16.87
C ARG A 53 5.94 6.30 -16.88
N ALA A 54 6.31 5.68 -15.77
CA ALA A 54 6.36 4.23 -15.63
C ALA A 54 5.12 3.65 -14.92
N GLN A 55 4.17 4.50 -14.53
CA GLN A 55 3.04 4.11 -13.70
C GLN A 55 1.86 3.63 -14.58
N PRO A 56 1.38 2.40 -14.38
CA PRO A 56 0.20 1.89 -15.08
C PRO A 56 -1.07 2.71 -14.78
N ASP A 57 -1.94 2.84 -15.77
CA ASP A 57 -3.12 3.71 -15.69
C ASP A 57 -4.34 3.09 -15.01
N SER A 58 -4.35 1.77 -14.82
CA SER A 58 -5.47 1.04 -14.22
C SER A 58 -5.00 -0.10 -13.34
N TRP A 59 -5.88 -0.63 -12.49
CA TRP A 59 -5.54 -1.76 -11.63
C TRP A 59 -5.13 -3.02 -12.41
N PRO A 60 -5.83 -3.44 -13.49
CA PRO A 60 -5.39 -4.59 -14.29
C PRO A 60 -3.99 -4.40 -14.88
N ALA A 61 -3.69 -3.21 -15.42
CA ALA A 61 -2.38 -2.91 -15.97
C ALA A 61 -1.28 -2.88 -14.88
N PHE A 62 -1.64 -2.47 -13.66
CA PHE A 62 -0.76 -2.58 -12.50
C PHE A 62 -0.43 -4.04 -12.17
N VAL A 63 -1.43 -4.92 -12.14
CA VAL A 63 -1.23 -6.35 -11.85
C VAL A 63 -0.29 -6.98 -12.87
N ASP A 64 -0.50 -6.73 -14.17
CA ASP A 64 0.34 -7.24 -15.24
C ASP A 64 1.77 -6.72 -15.13
N TYR A 65 1.93 -5.40 -14.91
CA TYR A 65 3.24 -4.78 -14.69
C TYR A 65 3.97 -5.40 -13.50
N PHE A 66 3.28 -5.55 -12.36
CA PHE A 66 3.91 -6.01 -11.12
C PHE A 66 4.35 -7.47 -11.24
N ALA A 67 3.51 -8.32 -11.84
CA ALA A 67 3.84 -9.71 -12.13
C ALA A 67 5.09 -9.83 -13.02
N GLU A 68 5.14 -9.06 -14.11
CA GLU A 68 6.28 -9.03 -15.03
C GLU A 68 7.56 -8.53 -14.34
N ALA A 69 7.45 -7.45 -13.55
CA ALA A 69 8.58 -6.89 -12.82
C ALA A 69 9.14 -7.88 -11.78
N CYS A 70 8.26 -8.55 -11.02
CA CYS A 70 8.66 -9.61 -10.10
C CYS A 70 9.35 -10.80 -10.82
N ALA A 71 8.83 -11.20 -11.98
CA ALA A 71 9.38 -12.32 -12.73
C ALA A 71 10.77 -12.02 -13.33
N THR A 72 10.99 -10.79 -13.80
CA THR A 72 12.16 -10.46 -14.64
C THR A 72 13.24 -9.65 -13.94
N GLN A 73 12.88 -8.79 -12.97
CA GLN A 73 13.79 -7.80 -12.40
C GLN A 73 14.43 -8.25 -11.09
N LEU A 74 13.77 -9.13 -10.32
CA LEU A 74 14.26 -9.54 -9.01
C LEU A 74 15.37 -10.60 -9.09
N ARG A 75 16.47 -10.35 -8.38
CA ARG A 75 17.62 -11.26 -8.27
C ARG A 75 18.12 -11.31 -6.82
N PRO A 76 18.56 -12.48 -6.33
CA PRO A 76 19.29 -12.54 -5.07
C PRO A 76 20.58 -11.72 -5.14
N SER A 77 20.94 -11.09 -4.03
CA SER A 77 22.17 -10.30 -3.89
C SER A 77 22.76 -10.48 -2.50
N VAL A 78 24.02 -10.08 -2.33
CA VAL A 78 24.67 -10.08 -1.00
C VAL A 78 23.87 -9.25 0.01
N HIS A 79 23.28 -8.13 -0.43
CA HIS A 79 22.46 -7.28 0.45
C HIS A 79 21.14 -7.96 0.87
N SER A 80 20.51 -8.74 -0.02
CA SER A 80 19.31 -9.48 0.34
C SER A 80 19.62 -10.60 1.36
N ASP A 81 20.80 -11.23 1.29
CA ASP A 81 21.21 -12.25 2.25
C ASP A 81 21.46 -11.66 3.63
N LEU A 82 22.10 -10.48 3.71
CA LEU A 82 22.35 -9.77 4.96
C LEU A 82 21.04 -9.36 5.66
N LEU A 83 20.01 -8.99 4.89
CA LEU A 83 18.74 -8.52 5.42
C LEU A 83 17.70 -9.63 5.62
N LYS A 84 17.97 -10.85 5.12
CA LYS A 84 17.02 -11.97 5.16
C LYS A 84 16.47 -12.24 6.57
N SER A 85 17.33 -12.24 7.58
CA SER A 85 16.89 -12.46 8.97
C SER A 85 15.92 -11.39 9.46
N GLN A 86 16.16 -10.12 9.14
CA GLN A 86 15.28 -9.01 9.49
C GLN A 86 13.98 -9.01 8.69
N VAL A 87 14.02 -9.42 7.42
CA VAL A 87 12.81 -9.56 6.59
C VAL A 87 11.89 -10.65 7.14
N LEU A 88 12.46 -11.78 7.56
CA LEU A 88 11.69 -12.93 8.05
C LEU A 88 11.30 -12.82 9.52
N ARG A 89 12.06 -12.05 10.30
CA ARG A 89 11.84 -11.77 11.72
C ARG A 89 12.15 -10.30 11.99
N PRO A 90 11.24 -9.40 11.61
CA PRO A 90 11.43 -7.98 11.87
C PRO A 90 11.47 -7.77 13.39
N ASP A 91 12.51 -7.07 13.86
CA ASP A 91 12.74 -6.77 15.27
C ASP A 91 12.29 -5.35 15.64
N SER A 92 11.78 -4.59 14.66
CA SER A 92 11.43 -3.19 14.83
C SER A 92 9.99 -2.88 14.36
N TRP A 93 9.42 -1.85 15.00
CA TRP A 93 8.11 -1.27 14.69
C TRP A 93 6.93 -2.26 14.75
N LEU A 94 5.77 -1.91 14.17
CA LEU A 94 4.55 -2.72 14.17
C LEU A 94 4.77 -4.18 13.69
N PRO A 95 5.59 -4.46 12.67
CA PRO A 95 5.84 -5.83 12.21
C PRO A 95 6.48 -6.76 13.25
N SER A 96 7.18 -6.23 14.26
CA SER A 96 7.78 -7.04 15.34
C SER A 96 6.75 -7.81 16.19
N THR A 97 5.46 -7.45 16.07
CA THR A 97 4.36 -8.13 16.78
C THR A 97 3.73 -9.27 15.97
N LEU A 98 4.13 -9.43 14.70
CA LEU A 98 3.62 -10.50 13.85
C LEU A 98 4.29 -11.83 14.21
N PRO A 99 3.50 -12.91 14.39
CA PRO A 99 4.07 -14.25 14.52
C PRO A 99 4.90 -14.63 13.29
N ASP A 100 6.00 -15.37 13.48
CA ASP A 100 6.87 -15.86 12.42
C ASP A 100 6.11 -16.49 11.23
N PHE A 101 5.08 -17.31 11.51
CA PHE A 101 4.28 -17.96 10.47
C PHE A 101 3.52 -16.93 9.62
N ALA A 102 3.06 -15.84 10.22
CA ALA A 102 2.33 -14.78 9.53
C ALA A 102 3.25 -14.00 8.61
N VAL A 103 4.46 -13.66 9.07
CA VAL A 103 5.47 -12.99 8.23
C VAL A 103 5.79 -13.82 6.99
N ARG A 104 6.06 -15.12 7.17
CA ARG A 104 6.36 -16.02 6.04
C ARG A 104 5.18 -16.18 5.09
N SER A 105 3.96 -16.24 5.60
CA SER A 105 2.74 -16.38 4.79
C SER A 105 2.32 -15.09 4.08
N LEU A 106 2.78 -13.93 4.54
CA LEU A 106 2.52 -12.63 3.92
C LEU A 106 3.53 -12.27 2.82
N LEU A 107 4.65 -12.98 2.72
CA LEU A 107 5.61 -12.75 1.65
C LEU A 107 4.96 -12.99 0.28
N HIS A 108 5.15 -12.04 -0.63
CA HIS A 108 4.82 -12.24 -2.02
C HIS A 108 5.51 -13.51 -2.55
N HIS A 109 4.81 -14.33 -3.35
CA HIS A 109 5.26 -15.66 -3.79
C HIS A 109 6.70 -15.64 -4.33
N ARG A 110 7.01 -14.63 -5.15
CA ARG A 110 8.34 -14.46 -5.74
C ARG A 110 9.43 -14.19 -4.70
N ALA A 111 9.13 -13.42 -3.66
CA ALA A 111 10.07 -13.18 -2.58
C ALA A 111 10.29 -14.45 -1.75
N ALA A 112 9.23 -15.22 -1.49
CA ALA A 112 9.32 -16.52 -0.84
C ALA A 112 10.21 -17.49 -1.61
N GLU A 113 10.07 -17.59 -2.94
CA GLU A 113 10.96 -18.38 -3.80
C GLU A 113 12.42 -17.92 -3.72
N LEU A 114 12.67 -16.61 -3.84
CA LEU A 114 14.03 -16.06 -3.83
C LEU A 114 14.72 -16.23 -2.48
N PHE A 115 13.95 -16.23 -1.39
CA PHE A 115 14.45 -16.47 -0.05
C PHE A 115 14.43 -17.94 0.37
N ASP A 116 13.95 -18.86 -0.47
CA ASP A 116 13.76 -20.28 -0.13
C ASP A 116 12.93 -20.43 1.16
N VAL A 117 11.82 -19.71 1.22
CA VAL A 117 10.88 -19.70 2.34
C VAL A 117 9.53 -20.21 1.84
N HIS A 118 9.18 -21.40 2.30
CA HIS A 118 7.93 -22.05 1.95
C HIS A 118 7.11 -22.28 3.22
N PRO A 119 6.01 -21.54 3.43
CA PRO A 119 5.09 -21.82 4.53
C PRO A 119 4.61 -23.26 4.45
N SER A 120 4.71 -23.98 5.57
CA SER A 120 4.14 -25.33 5.64
C SER A 120 2.60 -25.27 5.54
N PRO A 121 1.93 -26.40 5.29
CA PRO A 121 0.47 -26.48 5.37
C PRO A 121 -0.06 -26.05 6.76
N VAL A 122 0.71 -26.31 7.82
CA VAL A 122 0.40 -25.89 9.19
C VAL A 122 0.50 -24.37 9.33
N ASP A 123 1.57 -23.75 8.82
CA ASP A 123 1.73 -22.29 8.83
C ASP A 123 0.57 -21.61 8.08
N THR A 124 0.18 -22.18 6.94
CA THR A 124 -0.93 -21.67 6.12
C THR A 124 -2.27 -21.78 6.87
N ALA A 125 -2.51 -22.88 7.58
CA ALA A 125 -3.70 -23.04 8.40
C ALA A 125 -3.70 -22.06 9.60
N ALA A 126 -2.58 -21.95 10.31
CA ALA A 126 -2.41 -21.02 11.43
C ALA A 126 -2.60 -19.57 10.99
N PHE A 127 -2.06 -19.20 9.84
CA PHE A 127 -2.21 -17.88 9.26
C PHE A 127 -3.66 -17.54 8.92
N ARG A 128 -4.41 -18.48 8.32
CA ARG A 128 -5.85 -18.27 8.05
C ARG A 128 -6.67 -18.04 9.32
N VAL A 129 -6.38 -18.81 10.37
CA VAL A 129 -7.02 -18.62 11.69
C VAL A 129 -6.66 -17.26 12.28
N TYR A 130 -5.37 -16.91 12.25
CA TYR A 130 -4.87 -15.61 12.73
C TYR A 130 -5.53 -14.43 11.99
N ALA A 131 -5.52 -14.43 10.66
CA ALA A 131 -6.13 -13.37 9.85
C ALA A 131 -7.64 -13.24 10.11
N THR A 132 -8.33 -14.36 10.33
CA THR A 132 -9.76 -14.36 10.69
C THR A 132 -10.00 -13.76 12.08
N ALA A 133 -9.17 -14.10 13.05
CA ALA A 133 -9.24 -13.54 14.39
C ALA A 133 -8.96 -12.03 14.40
N VAL A 134 -7.95 -11.57 13.63
CA VAL A 134 -7.63 -10.14 13.47
C VAL A 134 -8.78 -9.39 12.80
N ARG A 135 -9.38 -9.93 11.73
CA ARG A 135 -10.56 -9.33 11.08
C ARG A 135 -11.74 -9.20 12.05
N ALA A 136 -12.03 -10.26 12.79
CA ALA A 136 -13.13 -10.26 13.75
C ALA A 136 -12.90 -9.25 14.89
N SER A 137 -11.67 -9.15 15.40
CA SER A 137 -11.34 -8.19 16.46
C SER A 137 -11.45 -6.75 15.97
N MET A 138 -11.10 -6.48 14.71
CA MET A 138 -11.28 -5.17 14.09
C MET A 138 -12.75 -4.76 13.98
N LEU A 139 -13.73 -5.65 13.98
CA LEU A 139 -15.14 -5.23 13.97
C LEU A 139 -15.54 -4.55 15.29
N VAL A 140 -15.06 -5.09 16.42
CA VAL A 140 -15.43 -4.64 17.76
C VAL A 140 -14.43 -3.66 18.39
N ALA A 141 -13.24 -3.49 17.79
CA ALA A 141 -12.21 -2.61 18.31
C ALA A 141 -12.65 -1.13 18.35
N PRO A 142 -12.37 -0.39 19.44
CA PRO A 142 -12.61 1.05 19.51
C PRO A 142 -11.84 1.81 18.41
N ARG A 143 -12.36 2.96 17.95
CA ARG A 143 -11.68 3.80 16.93
C ARG A 143 -10.25 4.18 17.34
N ALA A 144 -10.00 4.36 18.63
CA ALA A 144 -8.65 4.61 19.15
C ALA A 144 -7.69 3.44 18.85
N VAL A 145 -8.13 2.19 18.88
CA VAL A 145 -7.25 1.05 18.57
C VAL A 145 -7.07 0.87 17.06
N LYS A 146 -8.09 1.23 16.27
CA LYS A 146 -8.10 1.08 14.80
C LYS A 146 -7.17 2.04 14.06
N TYR A 147 -7.00 3.25 14.56
CA TYR A 147 -6.23 4.29 13.88
C TYR A 147 -4.96 4.62 14.64
N LEU A 148 -3.84 4.70 13.90
CA LEU A 148 -2.63 5.31 14.43
C LEU A 148 -2.88 6.77 14.82
N PRO A 149 -2.17 7.31 15.83
CA PRO A 149 -2.39 8.67 16.31
C PRO A 149 -2.39 9.73 15.19
N GLY A 150 -1.49 9.62 14.21
CA GLY A 150 -1.44 10.52 13.04
C GLY A 150 -2.65 10.41 12.11
N ALA A 151 -3.19 9.21 11.91
CA ALA A 151 -4.41 8.99 11.11
C ALA A 151 -5.67 9.54 11.81
N ARG A 152 -5.70 9.55 13.15
CA ARG A 152 -6.78 10.22 13.91
C ARG A 152 -6.77 11.73 13.71
N LEU A 153 -5.57 12.32 13.64
CA LEU A 153 -5.39 13.74 13.41
C LEU A 153 -5.76 14.12 11.98
N ALA A 154 -5.34 13.32 10.99
CA ALA A 154 -5.71 13.50 9.58
C ALA A 154 -7.23 13.39 9.36
N ALA A 155 -7.89 12.36 9.91
CA ALA A 155 -9.34 12.22 9.82
C ALA A 155 -10.10 13.41 10.45
N LYS A 156 -9.55 13.99 11.54
CA LYS A 156 -10.10 15.20 12.16
C LYS A 156 -9.88 16.44 11.26
N ASN A 157 -8.72 16.52 10.60
CA ASN A 157 -8.38 17.64 9.71
C ASN A 157 -9.14 17.58 8.38
N ASP A 158 -9.34 16.40 7.80
CA ASP A 158 -10.16 16.20 6.59
C ASP A 158 -11.63 16.51 6.87
N GLN A 159 -12.16 16.07 8.03
CA GLN A 159 -13.49 16.47 8.48
C GLN A 159 -13.60 17.99 8.62
N THR A 160 -12.57 18.64 9.21
CA THR A 160 -12.52 20.10 9.35
C THR A 160 -12.44 20.82 7.99
N TYR A 161 -11.70 20.27 7.03
CA TYR A 161 -11.61 20.80 5.66
C TYR A 161 -12.95 20.68 4.93
N MET A 162 -13.64 19.54 5.03
CA MET A 162 -14.96 19.32 4.44
C MET A 162 -16.05 20.17 5.11
N ASP A 163 -16.01 20.36 6.44
CA ASP A 163 -16.96 21.22 7.16
C ASP A 163 -16.73 22.71 6.84
N THR A 164 -15.48 23.14 6.69
CA THR A 164 -15.12 24.53 6.33
C THR A 164 -15.50 24.86 4.89
N THR A 165 -15.32 23.91 3.96
CA THR A 165 -15.72 24.09 2.55
C THR A 165 -17.23 23.94 2.33
N ALA A 166 -17.93 23.17 3.18
CA ALA A 166 -19.40 23.10 3.19
C ALA A 166 -20.07 24.34 3.78
N THR A 167 -19.41 25.03 4.72
CA THR A 167 -19.94 26.24 5.40
C THR A 167 -19.50 27.56 4.73
N ALA A 168 -18.62 27.50 3.73
CA ALA A 168 -18.19 28.68 2.99
C ALA A 168 -19.37 29.30 2.21
N PRO A 169 -19.66 30.60 2.38
CA PRO A 169 -20.74 31.25 1.64
C PRO A 169 -20.47 31.21 0.13
N ALA A 170 -21.54 31.08 -0.66
CA ALA A 170 -21.49 30.82 -2.10
C ALA A 170 -20.73 31.88 -2.93
N ASP A 171 -20.43 33.04 -2.35
CA ASP A 171 -19.85 34.19 -3.06
C ASP A 171 -18.33 34.13 -3.25
N ALA A 172 -17.64 33.13 -2.66
CA ALA A 172 -16.20 32.94 -2.88
C ALA A 172 -15.87 31.96 -4.03
N ARG A 173 -16.87 31.38 -4.71
CA ARG A 173 -16.67 30.38 -5.77
C ARG A 173 -16.39 30.98 -7.16
N SER A 174 -16.31 32.31 -7.29
CA SER A 174 -16.11 32.96 -8.60
C SER A 174 -15.17 34.16 -8.52
N SER A 175 -13.85 33.90 -8.51
CA SER A 175 -12.85 34.84 -9.03
C SER A 175 -11.46 34.19 -9.11
N ASP A 176 -10.92 34.22 -10.34
CA ASP A 176 -9.53 34.01 -10.79
C ASP A 176 -8.96 32.57 -10.81
N HIS A 177 -8.36 32.05 -11.90
CA HIS A 177 -7.82 32.69 -13.11
C HIS A 177 -7.66 31.65 -14.23
N ALA A 178 -8.12 31.95 -15.45
CA ALA A 178 -7.78 31.25 -16.70
C ALA A 178 -6.71 32.08 -17.47
N PRO A 179 -6.03 31.51 -18.49
CA PRO A 179 -4.61 31.72 -18.74
C PRO A 179 -4.28 33.00 -19.54
N GLY A 180 -3.18 33.65 -19.17
CA GLY A 180 -2.64 34.84 -19.85
C GLY A 180 -1.23 34.59 -20.38
N ASP A 181 -1.17 34.40 -21.69
CA ASP A 181 0.00 34.41 -22.56
C ASP A 181 0.89 35.67 -22.36
N ARG A 182 2.22 35.49 -22.32
CA ARG A 182 3.25 36.37 -22.92
C ARG A 182 4.67 35.99 -22.50
N ALA A 183 5.45 35.53 -23.49
CA ALA A 183 6.84 35.96 -23.66
C ALA A 183 6.88 37.43 -24.15
N PRO A 184 8.01 38.13 -24.05
CA PRO A 184 9.13 37.89 -24.95
C PRO A 184 10.45 37.55 -24.26
#